data_AF-A0ABD7FU92-F1
#
_entry.id   AF-A0ABD7FU92-F1
#
_cell.length_a   1.000
_cell.length_b   1.000
_cell.length_c   1.000
_cell.angle_alpha   90.00
_cell.angle_beta   90.00
_cell.angle_gamma   90.00
#
_symmetry.space_group_name_H-M   'P 1'
#
loop_
_entity.id
_entity.type
_entity.pdbx_description
1 polymer ?
#
loop_
_entity_poly.entity_id
_entity_poly.type
_entity_poly.pdbx_seq_one_letter_code
_entity_poly.pdbx_strand_id
1 'polypeptide(L)'
;MIIFDAASVLYIAQFLDSHHIHLNGNVYFDDRKKKRLVLSVERMYEDFDVSGMFMNVLSGYKLIFADAELRLFIRDAKMEFYDNTVTEFTRRELEDEVANWVHTDINENMF
;
A
#
# COMPACT_ATOMS: atom_id res chain seq x y z
N MET A 1 4.10 -6.01 -16.51
CA MET A 1 3.33 -6.61 -15.41
C MET A 1 4.27 -7.35 -14.48
N ILE A 2 4.31 -6.99 -13.21
CA ILE A 2 5.09 -7.66 -12.16
C ILE A 2 4.09 -8.39 -11.25
N ILE A 3 4.33 -9.68 -11.00
CA ILE A 3 3.57 -10.47 -10.04
C ILE A 3 4.58 -11.07 -9.07
N PHE A 4 4.33 -10.91 -7.78
CA PHE A 4 5.21 -11.41 -6.73
C PHE A 4 4.38 -12.04 -5.60
N ASP A 5 5.04 -12.84 -4.79
CA ASP A 5 4.43 -13.64 -3.72
C ASP A 5 5.10 -13.34 -2.37
N ALA A 6 4.63 -14.03 -1.34
CA ALA A 6 5.16 -13.89 0.02
C ALA A 6 6.68 -14.17 0.14
N ALA A 7 7.28 -14.98 -0.74
CA ALA A 7 8.71 -15.28 -0.69
C ALA A 7 9.57 -14.13 -1.27
N SER A 8 9.02 -13.41 -2.24
CA SER A 8 9.70 -12.33 -2.97
C SER A 8 9.29 -10.91 -2.51
N VAL A 9 8.27 -10.80 -1.66
CA VAL A 9 7.64 -9.54 -1.25
C VAL A 9 8.60 -8.54 -0.64
N LEU A 10 9.60 -8.97 0.14
CA LEU A 10 10.51 -8.06 0.82
C LEU A 10 11.41 -7.30 -0.17
N TYR A 11 11.97 -8.03 -1.15
CA TYR A 11 12.81 -7.46 -2.19
C TYR A 11 12.02 -6.50 -3.10
N ILE A 12 10.78 -6.89 -3.42
CA ILE A 12 9.89 -6.08 -4.25
C ILE A 12 9.44 -4.82 -3.50
N ALA A 13 9.09 -4.91 -2.21
CA ALA A 13 8.68 -3.74 -1.43
C ALA A 13 9.76 -2.64 -1.41
N GLN A 14 11.02 -3.03 -1.20
CA GLN A 14 12.17 -2.11 -1.27
C GLN A 14 12.33 -1.49 -2.68
N PHE A 15 12.13 -2.29 -3.73
CA PHE A 15 12.20 -1.80 -5.10
C PHE A 15 11.07 -0.80 -5.42
N LEU A 16 9.84 -1.09 -5.00
CA LEU A 16 8.68 -0.22 -5.24
C LEU A 16 8.79 1.11 -4.51
N ASP A 17 9.25 1.08 -3.26
CA ASP A 17 9.47 2.26 -2.44
C ASP A 17 10.56 3.19 -3.02
N SER A 18 11.70 2.63 -3.45
CA SER A 18 12.83 3.41 -4.00
C SER A 18 12.52 4.17 -5.28
N HIS A 19 11.46 3.78 -6.01
CA HIS A 19 11.15 4.37 -7.31
C HIS A 19 9.88 5.25 -7.29
N HIS A 20 9.27 5.51 -6.12
CA HIS A 20 7.97 6.22 -6.00
C HIS A 20 7.03 5.85 -7.14
N ILE A 21 6.96 4.56 -7.45
CA ILE A 21 6.32 4.13 -8.69
C ILE A 21 4.84 4.44 -8.50
N HIS A 22 4.33 5.42 -9.24
CA HIS A 22 2.91 5.44 -9.57
C HIS A 22 2.68 4.20 -10.41
N LEU A 23 2.34 3.11 -9.73
CA LEU A 23 2.10 1.81 -10.31
C LEU A 23 0.84 1.96 -11.16
N ASN A 24 1.01 2.28 -12.44
CA ASN A 24 -0.05 2.35 -13.45
C ASN A 24 -0.70 0.97 -13.66
N GLY A 25 -1.34 0.41 -12.62
CA GLY A 25 -2.11 -0.83 -12.65
C GLY A 25 -1.30 -2.11 -12.91
N ASN A 26 0.03 -2.11 -12.79
CA ASN A 26 0.87 -3.19 -13.36
C ASN A 26 1.56 -4.12 -12.36
N VAL A 27 1.31 -3.96 -11.06
CA VAL A 27 2.04 -4.69 -10.01
C VAL A 27 1.08 -5.38 -9.06
N TYR A 28 1.21 -6.69 -8.93
CA TYR A 28 0.26 -7.53 -8.21
C TYR A 28 0.95 -8.41 -7.18
N PHE A 29 0.34 -8.51 -6.01
CA PHE A 29 0.68 -9.49 -4.99
C PHE A 29 -0.21 -10.73 -5.13
N ASP A 30 0.40 -11.92 -5.18
CA ASP A 30 -0.28 -13.20 -5.18
C ASP A 30 -0.33 -13.78 -3.76
N ASP A 31 -1.50 -13.72 -3.14
CA ASP A 31 -1.75 -14.28 -1.81
C ASP A 31 -2.09 -15.78 -1.83
N ARG A 32 -1.89 -16.44 -2.98
CA ARG A 32 -2.28 -17.82 -3.33
C ARG A 32 -3.78 -18.07 -3.45
N LYS A 33 -4.63 -17.10 -3.13
CA LYS A 33 -6.09 -17.17 -3.32
C LYS A 33 -6.53 -16.27 -4.46
N LYS A 34 -5.94 -15.08 -4.56
CA LYS A 34 -6.21 -14.08 -5.60
C LYS A 34 -4.99 -13.19 -5.83
N LYS A 35 -4.95 -12.56 -6.99
CA LYS A 35 -3.97 -11.54 -7.34
C LYS A 35 -4.53 -10.17 -6.95
N ARG A 36 -3.86 -9.48 -6.04
CA ARG A 36 -4.25 -8.15 -5.55
C ARG A 36 -3.37 -7.09 -6.17
N LEU A 37 -3.97 -6.06 -6.75
CA LEU A 37 -3.23 -4.93 -7.28
C LEU A 37 -2.64 -4.11 -6.13
N VAL A 38 -1.33 -3.88 -6.16
CA VAL A 38 -0.64 -3.00 -5.21
C VAL A 38 -0.93 -1.57 -5.60
N LEU A 39 -1.62 -0.84 -4.73
CA LEU A 39 -1.96 0.57 -4.95
C LEU A 39 -0.84 1.49 -4.48
N SER A 40 -0.27 1.20 -3.31
CA SER A 40 0.84 1.96 -2.75
C SER A 40 1.71 1.11 -1.83
N VAL A 41 2.92 1.62 -1.59
CA VAL A 41 3.89 1.06 -0.65
C VAL A 41 4.37 2.19 0.26
N GLU A 42 4.31 1.96 1.57
CA GLU A 42 4.74 2.93 2.59
C GLU A 42 5.82 2.31 3.46
N ARG A 43 6.78 3.12 3.93
CA ARG A 43 7.74 2.71 4.95
C ARG A 43 7.10 2.77 6.33
N MET A 44 7.30 1.73 7.11
CA MET A 44 6.96 1.71 8.53
C MET A 44 8.21 2.00 9.35
N TYR A 45 8.06 2.85 10.36
CA TYR A 45 9.13 3.16 11.31
C TYR A 45 8.67 2.78 12.72
N GLU A 46 9.63 2.38 13.55
CA GLU A 46 9.43 2.17 14.98
C GLU A 46 10.39 3.05 15.77
N ASP A 47 9.93 3.53 16.92
CA ASP A 47 10.77 4.22 17.87
C ASP A 47 11.70 3.22 18.57
N PHE A 48 13.00 3.41 18.39
CA PHE A 48 14.01 2.61 19.06
C PHE A 48 14.77 3.49 20.06
N ASP A 49 14.68 3.13 21.34
CA ASP A 49 15.42 3.79 22.41
C ASP A 49 16.86 3.30 22.42
N VAL A 50 17.78 4.19 22.05
CA VAL A 50 19.20 3.99 22.27
C VAL A 50 19.68 5.06 23.23
N SER A 51 19.98 4.64 24.47
CA SER A 51 20.62 5.48 25.48
C SER A 51 19.83 6.78 25.80
N GLY A 52 18.49 6.73 25.79
CA GLY A 52 17.64 7.86 26.15
C GLY A 52 17.35 8.83 25.00
N MET A 53 17.72 8.48 23.77
CA MET A 53 17.29 9.17 22.56
C MET A 53 16.41 8.23 21.72
N PHE A 54 15.20 8.69 21.40
CA PHE A 54 14.30 7.99 20.48
C PHE A 54 14.74 8.25 19.04
N MET A 55 15.10 7.18 18.34
CA MET A 55 15.37 7.22 16.90
C MET A 55 14.31 6.42 16.15
N ASN A 56 13.73 7.04 15.13
CA ASN A 56 12.86 6.35 14.16
C ASN A 56 13.71 5.45 13.28
N VAL A 57 13.61 4.13 13.49
CA VAL A 57 14.29 3.13 12.67
C VAL A 57 13.29 2.49 11.73
N LEU A 58 13.72 2.17 10.49
CA LEU A 58 12.90 1.45 9.54
C LEU A 58 12.54 0.07 10.12
N SER A 59 11.26 -0.15 10.40
CA SER A 59 10.74 -1.42 10.92
C SER A 59 10.20 -2.31 9.80
N GLY A 60 9.77 -1.72 8.68
CA GLY A 60 9.09 -2.50 7.67
C GLY A 60 8.56 -1.72 6.47
N TYR A 61 7.75 -2.43 5.68
CA TYR A 61 6.97 -1.87 4.58
C TYR A 61 5.51 -2.25 4.73
N LYS A 62 4.62 -1.35 4.33
CA LYS A 62 3.18 -1.56 4.25
C LYS A 62 2.77 -1.50 2.78
N LEU A 63 2.21 -2.59 2.27
CA LEU A 63 1.60 -2.66 0.95
C LEU A 63 0.10 -2.46 1.10
N ILE A 64 -0.45 -1.51 0.35
CA ILE A 64 -1.87 -1.18 0.38
C ILE A 64 -2.53 -1.74 -0.88
N PHE A 65 -3.62 -2.46 -0.69
CA PHE A 65 -4.51 -2.97 -1.72
C PHE A 65 -5.89 -2.30 -1.57
N ALA A 66 -6.77 -2.47 -2.55
CA ALA A 66 -8.12 -1.91 -2.50
C ALA A 66 -8.96 -2.46 -1.33
N ASP A 67 -8.68 -3.68 -0.89
CA ASP A 67 -9.50 -4.43 0.06
C ASP A 67 -8.72 -4.92 1.30
N ALA A 68 -7.43 -4.59 1.39
CA ALA A 68 -6.56 -5.08 2.44
C ALA A 68 -5.26 -4.30 2.52
N GLU A 69 -4.51 -4.55 3.59
CA GLU A 69 -3.12 -4.15 3.73
C GLU A 69 -2.27 -5.35 4.14
N LEU A 70 -1.03 -5.37 3.63
CA LEU A 70 0.01 -6.33 4.03
C LEU A 70 1.14 -5.57 4.69
N ARG A 71 1.43 -5.90 5.95
CA ARG A 71 2.56 -5.35 6.71
C ARG A 71 3.71 -6.34 6.71
N LEU A 72 4.88 -5.84 6.35
CA LEU A 72 6.13 -6.58 6.26
C LEU A 72 7.08 -6.05 7.33
N PHE A 73 7.39 -6.85 8.33
CA PHE A 73 8.33 -6.48 9.39
C PHE A 73 9.70 -7.08 9.08
N ILE A 74 10.69 -6.21 8.90
CA ILE A 74 12.05 -6.61 8.49
C ILE A 74 12.77 -7.35 9.63
N ARG A 75 12.65 -6.85 10.87
CA ARG A 75 13.34 -7.41 12.03
C ARG A 75 12.96 -8.86 12.30
N ASP A 76 11.67 -9.14 12.30
CA ASP A 76 11.15 -10.45 12.67
C ASP A 76 10.87 -11.37 11.47
N ALA A 77 11.22 -10.90 10.25
CA ALA A 77 10.85 -11.54 8.99
C ALA A 77 9.36 -11.96 8.95
N LYS A 78 8.51 -11.12 9.56
CA LYS A 78 7.09 -11.41 9.76
C LYS A 78 6.26 -10.69 8.73
N MET A 79 5.21 -11.38 8.27
CA MET A 79 4.19 -10.81 7.39
C MET A 79 2.85 -10.90 8.08
N GLU A 80 2.15 -9.77 8.15
CA GLU A 80 0.81 -9.68 8.73
C GLU A 80 -0.15 -9.14 7.69
N PHE A 81 -1.21 -9.90 7.44
CA PHE A 81 -2.23 -9.54 6.47
C PHE A 81 -3.48 -9.08 7.19
N TYR A 82 -3.97 -7.89 6.86
CA TYR A 82 -5.19 -7.34 7.41
C TYR A 82 -6.17 -7.12 6.27
N ASP A 83 -7.30 -7.82 6.32
CA ASP A 83 -8.42 -7.47 5.46
C ASP A 83 -8.96 -6.11 5.94
N ASN A 84 -9.03 -5.14 5.03
CA ASN A 84 -9.77 -3.91 5.30
C ASN A 84 -11.24 -4.30 5.21
N THR A 85 -11.84 -4.69 6.33
CA THR A 85 -13.28 -4.52 6.48
C THR A 85 -13.52 -3.02 6.35
N VAL A 86 -13.95 -2.59 5.16
CA VAL A 86 -14.34 -1.21 4.87
C VAL A 86 -15.20 -0.73 6.02
N THR A 87 -14.64 0.10 6.90
CA THR A 87 -15.47 0.88 7.81
C THR A 87 -16.29 1.80 6.92
N GLU A 88 -17.60 1.86 7.10
CA GLU A 88 -18.55 2.61 6.24
C GLU A 88 -18.09 4.03 5.87
N PHE A 89 -17.21 4.63 6.68
CA PHE A 89 -16.55 5.90 6.46
C PHE A 89 -15.81 5.99 5.11
N THR A 90 -15.03 4.97 4.73
CA THR A 90 -14.21 5.02 3.49
C THR A 90 -15.04 4.88 2.22
N ARG A 91 -16.22 4.26 2.29
CA ARG A 91 -17.11 4.14 1.11
C ARG A 91 -17.65 5.51 0.70
N ARG A 92 -17.99 6.38 1.66
CA ARG A 92 -18.47 7.74 1.38
C ARG A 92 -17.38 8.63 0.80
N GLU A 93 -16.16 8.59 1.35
CA GLU A 93 -15.05 9.39 0.82
C GLU A 93 -14.67 8.96 -0.60
N LEU A 94 -14.69 7.66 -0.91
CA LEU A 94 -14.49 7.14 -2.26
C LEU A 94 -15.63 7.52 -3.23
N GLU A 95 -16.88 7.51 -2.78
CA GLU A 95 -18.02 7.99 -3.59
C GLU A 95 -17.91 9.49 -3.89
N ASP A 96 -17.51 10.30 -2.91
CA ASP A 96 -17.32 11.74 -3.07
C ASP A 96 -16.11 12.07 -3.97
N GLU A 97 -15.01 11.31 -3.87
CA GLU A 97 -13.83 11.49 -4.72
C GLU A 97 -14.10 11.08 -6.18
N VAL A 98 -14.83 9.98 -6.40
CA VAL A 98 -15.28 9.56 -7.73
C VAL A 98 -16.29 10.55 -8.31
N ALA A 99 -17.23 11.07 -7.52
CA ALA A 99 -18.17 12.11 -7.95
C ALA A 99 -17.43 13.39 -8.37
N ASN A 100 -16.42 13.80 -7.60
CA ASN A 100 -15.59 14.96 -7.93
C ASN A 100 -14.77 14.73 -9.21
N TRP A 101 -14.25 13.53 -9.44
CA TRP A 101 -13.58 13.17 -10.69
C TRP A 101 -14.52 13.25 -11.90
N VAL A 102 -15.72 12.64 -11.80
CA VAL A 102 -16.73 12.69 -12.87
C VAL A 102 -17.16 14.13 -13.15
N HIS A 103 -17.32 14.97 -12.13
CA HIS A 103 -17.64 16.38 -12.32
C HIS A 103 -16.52 17.20 -12.95
N THR A 104 -15.26 16.82 -12.72
CA THR A 104 -14.10 17.52 -13.29
C THR A 104 -13.93 17.17 -14.77
N ASP A 105 -14.04 15.88 -15.14
CA ASP A 105 -13.94 15.42 -16.54
C ASP A 105 -15.10 15.88 -17.43
N ILE A 106 -16.30 16.06 -16.87
CA ILE A 106 -17.45 16.60 -17.61
C ILE A 106 -17.30 18.10 -17.88
N ASN A 107 -16.62 18.85 -17.01
CA ASN A 107 -16.41 20.28 -17.19
C ASN A 107 -15.26 20.61 -18.17
N GLU A 108 -14.21 19.79 -18.25
CA GLU A 108 -13.13 20.02 -19.21
C GLU A 108 -13.52 19.70 -20.67
N ASN A 109 -14.60 18.95 -20.90
CA ASN A 109 -15.08 18.58 -22.23
C ASN A 109 -16.29 19.39 -22.73
N MET A 110 -16.75 20.41 -21.99
CA MET A 110 -17.91 21.24 -22.35
C MET A 110 -17.64 22.73 -22.63
N PHE A 111 -16.37 23.14 -22.81
CA PHE A 111 -16.04 24.48 -23.30
C PHE A 111 -14.95 24.48 -24.37
#